data_AF-A0A1Q3HI12-F1
#
_entry.id   AF-A0A1Q3HI12-F1
#
_cell.length_a   1.000
_cell.length_b   1.000
_cell.length_c   1.000
_cell.angle_alpha   90.00
_cell.angle_beta   90.00
_cell.angle_gamma   90.00
#
_symmetry.space_group_name_H-M   'P 1'
#
loop_
_entity.id
_entity.type
_entity.pdbx_description
1 polymer ?
#
loop_
_entity_poly.entity_id
_entity_poly.type
_entity_poly.pdbx_seq_one_letter_code
_entity_poly.pdbx_strand_id
1 'polypeptide(L)'
;MTSNLVLAFPGFRLYALCAVILIIKMFAVGLYTATTRSRLKVAMNPEDAARFGAQVLTTEHPDVERVLRAHRNDLENIPGFLILGLIAVLAGVPVLGLQICFIAYTAARVVYSVAYIKAMQPWRSMTFGIGTLCMFALCVMILIRILS
;
A
#
# COMPACT_ATOMS: atom_id res chain seq x y z
N MET A 1 8.65 -19.58 29.94
CA MET A 1 7.64 -18.68 29.33
C MET A 1 8.37 -17.64 28.49
N THR A 2 8.71 -17.97 27.25
CA THR A 2 9.30 -17.06 26.27
C THR A 2 8.17 -16.28 25.58
N SER A 3 7.60 -15.32 26.30
CA SER A 3 6.62 -14.41 25.72
C SER A 3 7.33 -13.53 24.68
N ASN A 4 7.13 -13.84 23.39
CA ASN A 4 7.66 -13.17 22.20
C ASN A 4 8.21 -11.75 22.45
N LEU A 5 9.53 -11.64 22.63
CA LEU A 5 10.25 -10.38 22.90
C LEU A 5 9.89 -9.27 21.89
N VAL A 6 9.62 -9.67 20.64
CA VAL A 6 9.25 -8.75 19.55
C VAL A 6 7.82 -8.20 19.71
N LEU A 7 6.88 -9.00 20.22
CA LEU A 7 5.50 -8.56 20.47
C LEU A 7 5.38 -7.67 21.73
N ALA A 8 6.45 -7.54 22.51
CA ALA A 8 6.51 -6.69 23.70
C ALA A 8 6.80 -5.22 23.37
N PHE A 9 7.33 -4.92 22.18
CA PHE A 9 7.57 -3.53 21.75
C PHE A 9 6.24 -2.76 21.63
N PRO A 10 6.08 -1.61 22.32
CA PRO A 10 4.90 -0.78 22.20
C PRO A 10 4.64 -0.38 20.74
N GLY A 11 3.43 -0.62 20.24
CA GLY A 11 3.05 -0.31 18.86
C GLY A 11 3.43 -1.35 17.80
N PHE A 12 4.29 -2.34 18.10
CA PHE A 12 4.69 -3.36 17.11
C PHE A 12 3.52 -4.19 16.59
N ARG A 13 2.59 -4.60 17.49
CA ARG A 13 1.41 -5.39 17.09
C ARG A 13 0.55 -4.66 16.07
N LEU A 14 0.36 -3.36 16.28
CA LEU A 14 -0.41 -2.52 15.36
C LEU A 14 0.34 -2.31 14.04
N TYR A 15 1.64 -2.04 14.10
CA TYR A 15 2.48 -1.97 12.91
C TYR A 15 2.38 -3.25 12.08
N ALA A 16 2.56 -4.42 12.69
CA ALA A 16 2.50 -5.71 12.01
C ALA A 16 1.13 -5.96 11.37
N LEU A 17 0.05 -5.64 12.08
CA LEU A 17 -1.31 -5.72 11.53
C LEU A 17 -1.47 -4.83 10.30
N CYS A 18 -1.09 -3.55 10.40
CA CYS A 18 -1.16 -2.59 9.31
C CYS A 18 -0.30 -3.03 8.10
N ALA A 19 0.92 -3.48 8.35
CA ALA A 19 1.84 -3.99 7.33
C ALA A 19 1.22 -5.19 6.57
N VAL A 20 0.70 -6.17 7.30
CA VAL A 20 0.05 -7.35 6.69
C VAL A 20 -1.18 -6.95 5.87
N ILE A 21 -2.03 -6.05 6.38
CA ILE A 21 -3.19 -5.54 5.63
C ILE A 21 -2.76 -4.87 4.32
N LEU A 22 -1.73 -4.02 4.37
CA LEU A 22 -1.22 -3.32 3.19
C LEU A 22 -0.65 -4.29 2.15
N ILE A 23 0.10 -5.31 2.58
CA ILE A 23 0.64 -6.35 1.71
C ILE A 23 -0.48 -7.19 1.08
N ILE A 24 -1.47 -7.63 1.87
CA ILE A 24 -2.65 -8.33 1.35
C ILE A 24 -3.35 -7.47 0.29
N LYS A 25 -3.51 -6.17 0.56
CA LYS A 25 -4.11 -5.21 -0.38
C LYS A 25 -3.27 -5.04 -1.65
N MET A 26 -1.93 -5.13 -1.59
CA MET A 26 -1.09 -5.11 -2.79
C MET A 26 -1.29 -6.37 -3.64
N PHE A 27 -1.32 -7.55 -3.01
CA PHE A 27 -1.67 -8.79 -3.70
C PHE A 27 -3.05 -8.72 -4.35
N ALA A 28 -4.05 -8.20 -3.64
CA ALA A 28 -5.39 -8.04 -4.19
C ALA A 28 -5.43 -7.15 -5.44
N VAL A 29 -4.67 -6.04 -5.47
CA VAL A 29 -4.59 -5.16 -6.66
C VAL A 29 -3.83 -5.85 -7.81
N GLY A 30 -2.78 -6.62 -7.51
CA GLY A 30 -2.08 -7.44 -8.50
C GLY A 30 -2.98 -8.49 -9.14
N LEU A 31 -3.72 -9.25 -8.32
CA LEU A 31 -4.71 -10.21 -8.80
C LEU A 31 -5.82 -9.53 -9.61
N TYR A 32 -6.30 -8.36 -9.15
CA TYR A 32 -7.30 -7.59 -9.88
C TYR A 32 -6.81 -7.17 -11.28
N THR A 33 -5.52 -6.88 -11.45
CA THR A 33 -4.91 -6.62 -12.77
C THR A 33 -5.05 -7.84 -13.69
N ALA A 34 -4.70 -9.03 -13.21
CA ALA A 34 -4.83 -10.27 -13.97
C ALA A 34 -6.30 -10.55 -14.36
N THR A 35 -7.22 -10.44 -13.40
CA THR A 35 -8.66 -10.62 -13.68
C THR A 35 -9.21 -9.61 -14.69
N THR A 36 -8.72 -8.37 -14.66
CA THR A 36 -9.13 -7.32 -15.60
C THR A 36 -8.64 -7.65 -17.01
N ARG A 37 -7.40 -8.11 -17.18
CA ARG A 37 -6.87 -8.61 -18.46
C ARG A 37 -7.68 -9.79 -18.99
N SER A 38 -7.96 -10.79 -18.15
CA SER A 38 -8.75 -11.96 -18.52
C SER A 38 -10.18 -11.59 -18.94
N ARG A 39 -10.85 -10.68 -18.21
CA ARG A 39 -12.20 -10.21 -18.54
C ARG A 39 -12.24 -9.49 -19.88
N LEU A 40 -11.24 -8.67 -20.17
CA LEU A 40 -11.14 -7.92 -21.42
C LEU A 40 -10.60 -8.77 -22.58
N LYS A 41 -10.13 -10.00 -22.31
CA LYS A 41 -9.46 -10.88 -23.28
C LYS A 41 -8.31 -10.17 -24.00
N VAL A 42 -7.50 -9.45 -23.25
CA VAL A 42 -6.31 -8.75 -23.74
C VAL A 42 -5.07 -9.28 -23.06
N ALA A 43 -3.97 -9.38 -23.80
CA ALA A 43 -2.67 -9.77 -23.30
C ALA A 43 -1.58 -8.92 -23.95
N MET A 44 -0.51 -8.66 -23.21
CA MET A 44 0.69 -8.00 -23.75
C MET A 44 1.65 -9.02 -24.35
N ASN A 45 1.71 -10.22 -23.78
CA ASN A 45 2.63 -11.25 -24.22
C ASN A 45 1.95 -12.20 -25.23
N PRO A 46 2.60 -12.54 -26.36
CA PRO A 46 2.04 -13.43 -27.37
C PRO A 46 1.69 -14.84 -26.85
N GLU A 47 2.49 -15.38 -25.92
CA GLU A 47 2.26 -16.71 -25.33
C GLU A 47 1.00 -16.74 -24.46
N ASP A 48 0.71 -15.66 -23.73
CA ASP A 48 -0.50 -15.52 -22.93
C ASP A 48 -1.73 -15.36 -23.85
N ALA A 49 -1.60 -14.58 -24.92
CA ALA A 49 -2.64 -14.43 -25.92
C ALA A 49 -3.02 -15.77 -26.57
N ALA A 50 -2.02 -16.56 -26.97
CA ALA A 50 -2.22 -17.88 -27.56
C ALA A 50 -2.88 -18.85 -26.57
N ARG A 51 -2.46 -18.83 -25.30
CA ARG A 51 -3.00 -19.73 -24.26
C ARG A 51 -4.43 -19.40 -23.85
N PHE A 52 -4.79 -18.12 -23.79
CA PHE A 52 -6.07 -17.66 -23.26
C PHE A 52 -7.06 -17.17 -24.33
N GLY A 53 -6.71 -17.28 -25.62
CA GLY A 53 -7.54 -16.77 -26.71
C GLY A 53 -7.76 -15.26 -26.63
N ALA A 54 -6.74 -14.53 -26.18
CA ALA A 54 -6.76 -13.09 -25.98
C ALA A 54 -6.11 -12.36 -27.16
N GLN A 55 -6.47 -11.10 -27.37
CA GLN A 55 -5.82 -10.25 -28.35
C GLN A 55 -4.48 -9.75 -27.81
N VAL A 56 -3.42 -9.89 -28.61
CA VAL A 56 -2.12 -9.25 -28.32
C VAL A 56 -2.26 -7.75 -28.56
N LEU A 57 -2.02 -6.95 -27.53
CA LEU A 57 -1.95 -5.50 -27.64
C LEU A 57 -0.50 -5.03 -27.55
N THR A 58 -0.17 -3.97 -28.29
CA THR A 58 1.12 -3.28 -28.18
C THR A 58 1.14 -2.28 -27.02
N THR A 59 -0.03 -1.87 -26.54
CA THR A 59 -0.22 -0.96 -25.40
C THR A 59 -1.30 -1.50 -24.47
N GLU A 60 -1.16 -1.23 -23.17
CA GLU A 60 -2.12 -1.69 -22.17
C GLU A 60 -3.51 -1.08 -22.38
N HIS A 61 -4.54 -1.88 -22.16
CA HIS A 61 -5.92 -1.38 -22.17
C HIS A 61 -6.10 -0.33 -21.05
N PRO A 62 -6.83 0.79 -21.27
CA PRO A 62 -6.96 1.87 -20.29
C PRO A 62 -7.39 1.43 -18.88
N ASP A 63 -8.29 0.45 -18.79
CA ASP A 63 -8.72 -0.13 -17.51
C ASP A 63 -7.61 -0.90 -16.80
N VAL A 64 -6.81 -1.68 -17.53
CA VAL A 64 -5.67 -2.43 -16.97
C VAL A 64 -4.59 -1.46 -16.54
N GLU A 65 -4.28 -0.48 -17.39
CA GLU A 65 -3.31 0.57 -17.11
C GLU A 65 -3.70 1.37 -15.84
N ARG A 66 -4.99 1.59 -15.60
CA ARG A 66 -5.46 2.25 -14.37
C ARG A 66 -5.19 1.42 -13.12
N VAL A 67 -5.43 0.11 -13.17
CA VAL A 67 -5.12 -0.78 -12.05
C VAL A 67 -3.60 -0.84 -11.83
N LEU A 68 -2.82 -0.93 -12.90
CA LEU A 68 -1.35 -0.90 -12.86
C LEU A 68 -0.83 0.40 -12.23
N ARG A 69 -1.42 1.56 -12.56
CA ARG A 69 -1.07 2.85 -11.95
C ARG A 69 -1.39 2.88 -10.45
N ALA A 70 -2.52 2.32 -10.03
CA ALA A 70 -2.84 2.18 -8.61
C ALA A 70 -1.81 1.30 -7.89
N HIS A 71 -1.45 0.15 -8.49
CA HIS A 71 -0.44 -0.75 -7.95
C HIS A 71 0.96 -0.11 -7.90
N ARG A 72 1.36 0.62 -8.94
CA ARG A 72 2.64 1.34 -8.96
C ARG A 72 2.71 2.38 -7.85
N ASN A 73 1.63 3.11 -7.61
CA ASN A 73 1.59 4.04 -6.49
C ASN A 73 1.72 3.34 -5.13
N ASP A 74 1.15 2.13 -4.99
CA ASP A 74 1.39 1.31 -3.79
C ASP A 74 2.85 0.90 -3.63
N LEU A 75 3.50 0.49 -4.73
CA LEU A 75 4.93 0.14 -4.74
C LEU A 75 5.83 1.34 -4.42
N GLU A 76 5.43 2.56 -4.77
CA GLU A 76 6.17 3.78 -4.44
C GLU A 76 6.01 4.20 -2.98
N ASN A 77 4.88 3.88 -2.33
CA ASN A 77 4.52 4.44 -1.02
C ASN A 77 4.60 3.44 0.13
N ILE A 78 4.07 2.22 -0.06
CA ILE A 78 3.94 1.22 1.02
C ILE A 78 5.31 0.75 1.52
N PRO A 79 6.32 0.46 0.68
CA PRO A 79 7.65 0.10 1.18
C PRO A 79 8.26 1.16 2.11
N GLY A 80 8.05 2.44 1.81
CA GLY A 80 8.45 3.54 2.69
C GLY A 80 7.79 3.44 4.07
N PHE A 81 6.48 3.18 4.12
CA PHE A 81 5.77 2.97 5.38
C PHE A 81 6.26 1.73 6.13
N LEU A 82 6.52 0.62 5.44
CA LEU A 82 7.03 -0.59 6.08
C LEU A 82 8.36 -0.32 6.77
N ILE A 83 9.26 0.42 6.12
CA ILE A 83 10.57 0.78 6.68
C ILE A 83 10.42 1.79 7.82
N LEU A 84 9.76 2.92 7.58
CA LEU A 84 9.61 3.97 8.59
C LEU A 84 8.79 3.52 9.80
N GLY A 85 7.73 2.74 9.58
CA GLY A 85 6.92 2.20 10.66
C GLY A 85 7.71 1.26 11.58
N LEU A 86 8.58 0.41 11.01
CA LEU A 86 9.46 -0.44 11.79
C LEU A 86 10.48 0.40 12.58
N ILE A 87 11.12 1.37 11.92
CA ILE A 87 12.07 2.28 12.57
C ILE A 87 11.39 3.04 13.72
N ALA A 88 10.17 3.54 13.52
CA ALA A 88 9.44 4.29 14.54
C ALA A 88 9.12 3.44 15.78
N VAL A 89 8.74 2.18 15.59
CA VAL A 89 8.53 1.23 16.69
C VAL A 89 9.83 0.95 17.43
N LEU A 90 10.93 0.68 16.71
CA LEU A 90 12.22 0.35 17.31
C LEU A 90 12.88 1.55 18.00
N ALA A 91 12.69 2.75 17.47
CA ALA A 91 13.14 4.01 18.08
C ALA A 91 12.34 4.35 19.36
N GLY A 92 11.20 3.70 19.60
CA GLY A 92 10.35 3.98 20.76
C GLY A 92 9.63 5.33 20.63
N VAL A 93 9.12 5.63 19.44
CA VAL A 93 8.23 6.79 19.21
C VAL A 93 6.96 6.66 20.08
N PRO A 94 6.39 7.77 20.60
CA PRO A 94 5.19 7.72 21.42
C PRO A 94 4.03 6.93 20.79
N VAL A 95 3.43 6.03 21.56
CA VAL A 95 2.42 5.06 21.10
C VAL A 95 1.23 5.74 20.42
N LEU A 96 0.78 6.88 20.95
CA LEU A 96 -0.34 7.63 20.36
C LEU A 96 -0.03 8.09 18.93
N GLY A 97 1.18 8.59 18.69
CA GLY A 97 1.63 9.02 17.36
C GLY A 97 1.69 7.85 16.37
N LEU A 98 2.18 6.69 16.83
CA LEU A 98 2.17 5.45 16.06
C LEU A 98 0.75 5.01 15.72
N GLN A 99 -0.16 5.01 16.70
CA GLN A 99 -1.56 4.60 16.51
C GLN A 99 -2.25 5.44 15.44
N ILE A 100 -2.15 6.76 15.56
CA ILE A 100 -2.77 7.70 14.61
C ILE A 100 -2.18 7.48 13.21
N CYS A 101 -0.86 7.51 13.07
CA CYS A 101 -0.20 7.42 11.76
C CYS A 101 -0.43 6.07 11.09
N PHE A 102 -0.33 4.95 11.82
CA PHE A 102 -0.48 3.62 11.24
C PHE A 102 -1.91 3.35 10.78
N ILE A 103 -2.91 3.71 11.60
CA ILE A 103 -4.32 3.52 11.26
C ILE A 103 -4.71 4.45 10.10
N ALA A 104 -4.40 5.74 10.19
CA ALA A 104 -4.76 6.71 9.18
C ALA A 104 -4.08 6.41 7.83
N TYR A 105 -2.78 6.08 7.83
CA TYR A 105 -2.07 5.69 6.61
C TYR A 105 -2.70 4.44 5.99
N THR A 106 -2.93 3.39 6.79
CA THR A 106 -3.48 2.12 6.28
C THR A 106 -4.86 2.32 5.66
N ALA A 107 -5.76 3.01 6.36
CA ALA A 107 -7.09 3.32 5.86
C ALA A 107 -7.03 4.18 4.58
N ALA A 108 -6.19 5.22 4.57
CA ALA A 108 -6.03 6.09 3.42
C ALA A 108 -5.53 5.33 2.18
N ARG A 109 -4.57 4.40 2.34
CA ARG A 109 -4.07 3.57 1.23
C ARG A 109 -5.13 2.61 0.69
N VAL A 110 -5.92 1.98 1.55
CA VAL A 110 -7.02 1.11 1.11
C VAL A 110 -8.05 1.90 0.30
N VAL A 111 -8.49 3.05 0.83
CA VAL A 111 -9.45 3.92 0.13
C VAL A 111 -8.84 4.49 -1.15
N TYR A 112 -7.54 4.83 -1.17
CA TYR A 112 -6.84 5.31 -2.35
C TYR A 112 -6.89 4.27 -3.48
N SER A 113 -6.55 3.00 -3.24
CA SER A 113 -6.60 1.97 -4.28
C SER A 113 -8.00 1.83 -4.86
N VAL A 114 -9.05 1.83 -4.02
CA VAL A 114 -10.45 1.74 -4.47
C VAL A 114 -10.86 2.97 -5.28
N ALA A 115 -10.57 4.16 -4.78
CA ALA A 115 -10.89 5.42 -5.45
C ALA A 115 -10.15 5.56 -6.78
N TYR A 116 -8.91 5.09 -6.88
CA TYR A 116 -8.13 5.11 -8.11
C TYR A 116 -8.77 4.21 -9.17
N ILE A 117 -9.06 2.96 -8.82
CA ILE A 117 -9.65 1.98 -9.75
C ILE A 117 -11.02 2.46 -10.23
N LYS A 118 -11.85 3.00 -9.32
CA LYS A 118 -13.21 3.49 -9.63
C LYS A 118 -13.28 4.93 -10.17
N ALA A 119 -12.15 5.59 -10.42
CA ALA A 119 -12.12 6.98 -10.89
C ALA A 119 -12.79 8.01 -9.96
N MET A 120 -12.84 7.75 -8.66
CA MET A 120 -13.57 8.58 -7.70
C MET A 120 -12.75 9.81 -7.29
N GLN A 121 -13.08 10.96 -7.88
CA GLN A 121 -12.69 12.29 -7.38
C GLN A 121 -13.71 12.78 -6.35
N PRO A 122 -13.32 13.55 -5.32
CA PRO A 122 -11.97 14.00 -4.96
C PRO A 122 -11.20 13.02 -4.05
N TRP A 123 -11.82 11.88 -3.72
CA TRP A 123 -11.34 10.92 -2.72
C TRP A 123 -9.90 10.45 -2.96
N ARG A 124 -9.52 10.20 -4.22
CA ARG A 124 -8.15 9.82 -4.58
C ARG A 124 -7.11 10.83 -4.10
N SER A 125 -7.35 12.12 -4.32
CA SER A 125 -6.37 13.18 -3.98
C SER A 125 -6.34 13.43 -2.48
N MET A 126 -7.50 13.39 -1.83
CA MET A 126 -7.60 13.56 -0.38
C MET A 126 -6.87 12.46 0.38
N THR A 127 -7.09 11.18 0.01
CA THR A 127 -6.45 10.06 0.71
C THR A 127 -4.95 9.98 0.42
N PHE A 128 -4.51 10.41 -0.76
CA PHE A 128 -3.09 10.59 -1.03
C PHE A 128 -2.47 11.61 -0.08
N GLY A 129 -3.11 12.78 0.08
CA GLY A 129 -2.67 13.82 1.02
C GLY A 129 -2.57 13.31 2.46
N ILE A 130 -3.58 12.59 2.95
CA ILE A 130 -3.58 11.98 4.29
C ILE A 130 -2.41 11.01 4.45
N GLY A 131 -2.19 10.12 3.47
CA GLY A 131 -1.07 9.18 3.49
C GLY A 131 0.29 9.88 3.55
N THR A 132 0.47 10.91 2.73
CA THR A 132 1.70 11.71 2.71
C THR A 132 1.94 12.42 4.03
N LEU A 133 0.91 13.02 4.64
CA LEU A 133 1.02 13.67 5.95
C LEU A 133 1.42 12.68 7.05
N CYS A 134 0.88 11.46 7.05
CA CYS A 134 1.27 10.42 8.00
C CYS A 134 2.76 10.05 7.85
N MET A 135 3.24 9.94 6.61
CA MET A 135 4.66 9.64 6.34
C MET A 135 5.57 10.76 6.83
N PHE A 136 5.23 12.03 6.56
CA PHE A 136 5.97 13.18 7.09
C PHE A 136 5.97 13.22 8.62
N ALA A 137 4.82 12.97 9.24
CA ALA A 137 4.70 12.92 10.70
C ALA A 137 5.59 11.82 11.30
N LEU A 138 5.63 10.63 10.70
CA LEU A 138 6.53 9.55 11.13
C LEU A 138 8.00 9.98 11.02
N CYS A 139 8.42 10.58 9.90
CA CYS A 139 9.79 11.09 9.76
C CYS A 139 10.15 12.08 10.88
N VAL A 140 9.29 13.07 11.14
CA VAL A 140 9.53 14.07 12.19
C VAL A 140 9.61 13.43 13.58
N MET A 141 8.68 12.55 13.91
CA MET A 141 8.67 11.87 15.21
C MET A 141 9.89 10.97 15.41
N ILE A 142 10.33 10.26 14.36
CA ILE A 142 11.55 9.45 14.38
C ILE A 142 12.77 10.34 14.62
N LEU A 143 12.89 11.45 13.87
CA LEU A 143 14.01 12.38 14.00
C LEU A 143 14.10 12.97 15.40
N ILE A 144 12.97 13.44 15.95
CA ILE A 144 12.91 13.94 17.34
C ILE A 144 13.41 12.86 18.30
N ARG A 145 12.93 11.62 18.14
CA ARG A 145 13.24 10.53 19.06
C ARG A 145 14.71 10.07 19.01
N ILE A 146 15.35 10.17 17.85
CA ILE A 146 16.76 9.83 17.65
C ILE A 146 17.67 10.93 18.19
N LEU A 147 17.27 12.19 18.08
CA LEU A 147 18.09 13.35 18.47
C LEU A 147 17.93 13.77 19.94
N SER A 148 16.96 13.22 20.66
CA SER A 148 16.71 13.44 22.10
C SER A 148 17.20 12.27 22.94
#